data_AF-A0A1Y1MMS4-F1
#
_entry.id   AF-A0A1Y1MMS4-F1
#
_cell.length_a   1.000
_cell.length_b   1.000
_cell.length_c   1.000
_cell.angle_alpha   90.00
_cell.angle_beta   90.00
_cell.angle_gamma   90.00
#
_symmetry.space_group_name_H-M   'P 1'
#
loop_
_entity.id
_entity.type
_entity.pdbx_description
1 polymer ?
#
loop_
_entity_poly.entity_id
_entity_poly.type
_entity_poly.pdbx_seq_one_letter_code
_entity_poly.pdbx_strand_id
1 'polypeptide(L)'
;GFRGFGPQAGYPNNGFMTGPNPHPTFTGYQTNQPPTYQQQQQYMAGPDYLRSGQHMGSPRDSTSQTDVTSASKVASVGGPYASHGSNADSEADRDVHDVEVLIQDEKLQEALLKWIKGGHQKDVFQRSLSLQSPSRFEHLPPVLLLAAIGAISKDLDINNLLKQRIDWIEMAVRSIDRRAAERDWRELGREVVKQAYDTICWFIGKLNTLMEKYETSYPLERRRLEWIVGSSEHILQTLDRSQS
;
A
#
# COMPACT_ATOMS: atom_id res chain seq x y z
N GLY A 1 68.61 4.92 -55.50
CA GLY A 1 67.97 4.03 -56.50
C GLY A 1 66.74 3.42 -55.88
N PHE A 2 65.59 3.66 -56.51
CA PHE A 2 64.25 3.18 -56.13
C PHE A 2 63.98 1.74 -56.57
N ARG A 3 63.12 1.05 -55.81
CA ARG A 3 61.87 0.34 -56.20
C ARG A 3 61.43 -0.44 -54.95
N GLY A 4 60.26 -0.23 -54.35
CA GLY A 4 58.91 -0.03 -54.90
C GLY A 4 58.10 -1.28 -54.54
N PHE A 5 56.82 -1.32 -54.20
CA PHE A 5 55.63 -0.45 -54.14
C PHE A 5 54.67 -1.22 -53.19
N GLY A 6 53.70 -0.72 -52.42
CA GLY A 6 53.05 0.57 -52.23
C GLY A 6 51.74 0.29 -51.43
N PRO A 7 51.23 1.23 -50.60
CA PRO A 7 49.92 1.16 -49.96
C PRO A 7 48.87 1.98 -50.73
N GLN A 8 47.60 1.56 -50.70
CA GLN A 8 46.41 2.31 -51.17
C GLN A 8 45.17 1.69 -50.49
N ALA A 9 44.06 2.34 -50.18
CA ALA A 9 43.51 3.70 -50.13
C ALA A 9 42.13 3.49 -49.42
N GLY A 10 41.49 4.38 -48.67
CA GLY A 10 41.44 5.84 -48.72
C GLY A 10 40.23 6.33 -49.53
N TYR A 11 39.12 6.63 -48.83
CA TYR A 11 38.03 7.60 -49.17
C TYR A 11 36.87 7.17 -50.12
N PRO A 12 35.66 7.80 -50.06
CA PRO A 12 35.44 9.16 -49.57
C PRO A 12 34.26 9.48 -48.62
N ASN A 13 34.55 10.54 -47.88
CA ASN A 13 33.67 11.54 -47.30
C ASN A 13 33.21 12.52 -48.40
N ASN A 14 31.91 12.77 -48.52
CA ASN A 14 31.29 14.00 -49.06
C ASN A 14 30.20 14.34 -48.03
N GLY A 15 30.12 15.53 -47.42
CA GLY A 15 30.30 16.85 -47.99
C GLY A 15 28.95 17.57 -47.96
N PHE A 16 28.81 18.49 -47.01
CA PHE A 16 27.81 19.54 -46.81
C PHE A 16 26.80 19.84 -47.95
N MET A 17 25.51 20.06 -47.60
CA MET A 17 24.81 21.35 -47.75
C MET A 17 23.31 21.26 -47.37
N THR A 18 22.90 22.32 -46.69
CA THR A 18 21.57 22.89 -46.42
C THR A 18 20.53 22.77 -47.55
N GLY A 19 19.26 22.51 -47.20
CA GLY A 19 18.13 22.81 -48.09
C GLY A 19 16.81 22.15 -47.69
N PRO A 20 15.67 22.87 -47.77
CA PRO A 20 14.42 22.55 -47.06
C PRO A 20 13.52 21.64 -47.89
N ASN A 21 12.74 20.74 -47.26
CA ASN A 21 11.47 20.27 -47.84
C ASN A 21 10.62 19.39 -46.90
N PRO A 22 9.33 19.13 -47.21
CA PRO A 22 8.23 19.70 -46.43
C PRO A 22 7.22 18.62 -45.97
N HIS A 23 6.20 19.06 -45.24
CA HIS A 23 4.96 18.30 -45.08
C HIS A 23 4.34 17.94 -46.45
N PRO A 24 3.62 16.82 -46.53
CA PRO A 24 2.39 16.79 -47.30
C PRO A 24 1.20 16.41 -46.42
N THR A 25 0.19 17.27 -46.50
CA THR A 25 -1.17 17.10 -45.99
C THR A 25 -2.07 16.62 -47.13
N PHE A 26 -3.15 15.90 -46.79
CA PHE A 26 -4.40 15.67 -47.58
C PHE A 26 -4.27 14.68 -48.76
N THR A 27 -5.16 13.69 -48.99
CA THR A 27 -6.63 13.57 -48.90
C THR A 27 -7.07 12.10 -48.75
N GLY A 28 -8.12 11.78 -47.96
CA GLY A 28 -9.45 11.28 -48.42
C GLY A 28 -9.44 9.79 -48.81
N TYR A 29 -10.15 8.85 -48.18
CA TYR A 29 -11.62 8.72 -48.12
C TYR A 29 -12.10 7.76 -47.00
N GLN A 30 -13.34 8.01 -46.54
CA GLN A 30 -14.36 7.09 -45.99
C GLN A 30 -14.35 6.66 -44.51
N THR A 31 -15.08 7.47 -43.72
CA THR A 31 -16.09 7.09 -42.73
C THR A 31 -16.83 5.78 -43.04
N ASN A 32 -16.95 4.90 -42.03
CA ASN A 32 -18.10 3.98 -41.88
C ASN A 32 -18.34 3.65 -40.39
N GLN A 33 -19.41 4.20 -39.82
CA GLN A 33 -20.22 3.64 -38.71
C GLN A 33 -21.61 3.31 -39.29
N PRO A 34 -22.50 2.56 -38.62
CA PRO A 34 -22.41 1.28 -37.90
C PRO A 34 -23.38 0.24 -38.54
N PRO A 35 -23.74 -0.87 -37.86
CA PRO A 35 -25.17 -1.04 -37.60
C PRO A 35 -25.51 -1.43 -36.17
N THR A 36 -26.47 -0.70 -35.63
CA THR A 36 -27.37 -1.07 -34.54
C THR A 36 -28.19 -2.30 -34.91
N TYR A 37 -28.19 -3.33 -34.06
CA TYR A 37 -29.28 -4.30 -34.04
C TYR A 37 -30.22 -3.98 -32.87
N GLN A 38 -31.34 -3.33 -33.21
CA GLN A 38 -32.59 -3.53 -32.48
C GLN A 38 -33.20 -4.83 -32.99
N GLN A 39 -33.55 -5.73 -32.08
CA GLN A 39 -34.66 -6.65 -32.32
C GLN A 39 -35.56 -6.64 -31.08
N GLN A 40 -36.76 -6.08 -31.27
CA GLN A 40 -37.91 -6.22 -30.40
C GLN A 40 -38.37 -7.69 -30.41
N GLN A 41 -38.68 -8.24 -29.24
CA GLN A 41 -39.91 -9.02 -29.06
C GLN A 41 -40.56 -8.65 -27.72
N GLN A 42 -41.79 -8.12 -27.83
CA GLN A 42 -42.76 -7.90 -26.77
C GLN A 42 -43.45 -9.23 -26.38
N TYR A 43 -44.14 -9.18 -25.23
CA TYR A 43 -45.13 -10.13 -24.67
C TYR A 43 -44.61 -11.20 -23.71
N MET A 44 -44.72 -10.95 -22.40
CA MET A 44 -45.73 -11.63 -21.57
C MET A 44 -45.82 -11.03 -20.16
N ALA A 45 -47.04 -10.95 -19.66
CA ALA A 45 -47.44 -10.43 -18.36
C ALA A 45 -47.74 -11.57 -17.37
N GLY A 46 -47.40 -11.36 -16.09
CA GLY A 46 -48.02 -11.98 -14.89
C GLY A 46 -47.60 -13.43 -14.51
N PRO A 47 -47.88 -13.89 -13.26
CA PRO A 47 -48.76 -13.27 -12.26
C PRO A 47 -48.11 -12.98 -10.89
N ASP A 48 -48.73 -12.00 -10.22
CA ASP A 48 -48.74 -11.78 -8.78
C ASP A 48 -49.20 -13.02 -7.99
N TYR A 49 -48.45 -13.36 -6.93
CA TYR A 49 -49.02 -14.12 -5.81
C TYR A 49 -49.20 -13.17 -4.63
N LEU A 50 -50.46 -12.79 -4.46
CA LEU A 50 -51.03 -12.36 -3.20
C LEU A 50 -50.60 -13.32 -2.07
N ARG A 51 -49.93 -12.80 -1.04
CA ARG A 51 -50.30 -13.18 0.33
C ARG A 51 -50.51 -11.93 1.16
N SER A 52 -51.78 -11.69 1.35
CA SER A 52 -52.43 -10.66 2.15
C SER A 52 -52.21 -10.83 3.66
N GLY A 53 -52.24 -9.67 4.33
CA GLY A 53 -52.71 -9.50 5.71
C GLY A 53 -51.64 -9.63 6.80
N GLN A 54 -51.56 -8.77 7.82
CA GLN A 54 -52.53 -7.80 8.32
C GLN A 54 -51.83 -6.74 9.22
N HIS A 55 -52.11 -5.47 8.89
CA HIS A 55 -52.46 -4.26 9.66
C HIS A 55 -51.98 -4.01 11.12
N MET A 56 -51.58 -2.74 11.31
CA MET A 56 -52.03 -1.74 12.32
C MET A 56 -51.44 -1.77 13.73
N GLY A 57 -50.82 -0.63 14.10
CA GLY A 57 -50.61 -0.23 15.49
C GLY A 57 -49.63 0.93 15.69
N SER A 58 -50.04 2.15 15.38
CA SER A 58 -49.47 3.40 15.94
C SER A 58 -50.65 4.24 16.47
N PRO A 59 -50.46 5.31 17.25
CA PRO A 59 -49.47 5.62 18.29
C PRO A 59 -50.18 6.04 19.61
N ARG A 60 -49.46 6.19 20.73
CA ARG A 60 -49.93 7.08 21.81
C ARG A 60 -48.77 7.68 22.60
N ASP A 61 -48.62 8.98 22.38
CA ASP A 61 -47.88 9.92 23.18
C ASP A 61 -48.78 10.37 24.35
N SER A 62 -48.27 10.40 25.58
CA SER A 62 -48.87 11.09 26.74
C SER A 62 -47.85 11.23 27.86
N THR A 63 -47.55 12.48 28.14
CA THR A 63 -46.75 13.05 29.23
C THR A 63 -47.30 12.71 30.62
N SER A 64 -46.40 12.54 31.60
CA SER A 64 -46.59 13.09 32.96
C SER A 64 -45.27 13.09 33.72
N GLN A 65 -44.84 14.30 34.06
CA GLN A 65 -43.72 14.64 34.92
C GLN A 65 -44.30 14.91 36.33
N THR A 66 -43.77 14.30 37.39
CA THR A 66 -43.77 14.85 38.77
C THR A 66 -42.90 14.01 39.72
N ASP A 67 -41.74 14.58 40.04
CA ASP A 67 -41.20 14.91 41.37
C ASP A 67 -40.97 13.89 42.52
N VAL A 68 -39.94 14.26 43.31
CA VAL A 68 -39.54 13.94 44.69
C VAL A 68 -38.79 12.64 45.09
N THR A 69 -37.47 12.84 45.28
CA THR A 69 -36.60 12.46 46.42
C THR A 69 -36.63 11.04 47.02
N SER A 70 -35.46 10.37 47.01
CA SER A 70 -34.68 10.03 48.23
C SER A 70 -33.66 8.93 47.96
N ALA A 71 -32.47 9.11 48.52
CA ALA A 71 -31.30 8.26 48.36
C ALA A 71 -31.46 6.87 49.02
N SER A 72 -30.87 5.85 48.41
CA SER A 72 -30.28 4.73 49.13
C SER A 72 -29.15 4.08 48.32
N LYS A 73 -27.95 4.18 48.89
CA LYS A 73 -26.76 3.40 48.51
C LYS A 73 -27.01 1.91 48.74
N VAL A 74 -26.78 1.10 47.72
CA VAL A 74 -26.23 -0.27 47.82
C VAL A 74 -25.34 -0.43 46.58
N ALA A 75 -24.04 -0.16 46.65
CA ALA A 75 -23.03 -1.18 46.96
C ALA A 75 -23.24 -2.47 46.15
N SER A 76 -22.96 -2.42 44.85
CA SER A 76 -22.62 -3.64 44.11
C SER A 76 -21.11 -3.70 43.94
N VAL A 77 -20.57 -4.74 44.57
CA VAL A 77 -19.18 -5.18 44.63
C VAL A 77 -18.42 -4.94 43.32
N GLY A 78 -17.34 -4.16 43.42
CA GLY A 78 -16.24 -4.22 42.46
C GLY A 78 -15.63 -5.62 42.49
N GLY A 79 -15.78 -6.34 41.38
CA GLY A 79 -14.92 -7.46 41.04
C GLY A 79 -13.57 -6.89 40.54
N PRO A 80 -12.42 -7.16 41.18
CA PRO A 80 -11.15 -6.52 40.83
C PRO A 80 -10.52 -6.94 39.49
N TYR A 81 -11.25 -7.63 38.59
CA TYR A 81 -10.66 -8.31 37.43
C TYR A 81 -11.34 -8.00 36.09
N ALA A 82 -12.31 -7.08 36.03
CA ALA A 82 -13.03 -6.77 34.78
C ALA A 82 -12.50 -5.53 34.01
N SER A 83 -11.61 -4.72 34.62
CA SER A 83 -11.21 -3.42 34.04
C SER A 83 -9.93 -3.44 33.20
N HIS A 84 -9.23 -4.58 33.08
CA HIS A 84 -7.98 -4.62 32.31
C HIS A 84 -8.16 -4.84 30.80
N GLY A 85 -9.26 -5.46 30.36
CA GLY A 85 -9.56 -5.61 28.92
C GLY A 85 -10.21 -4.38 28.29
N SER A 86 -11.21 -3.79 28.97
CA SER A 86 -11.96 -2.65 28.44
C SER A 86 -11.11 -1.41 28.19
N ASN A 87 -10.07 -1.17 29.00
CA ASN A 87 -9.20 -0.01 28.84
C ASN A 87 -8.18 -0.21 27.70
N ALA A 88 -7.62 -1.41 27.55
CA ALA A 88 -6.67 -1.72 26.48
C ALA A 88 -7.35 -1.66 25.10
N ASP A 89 -8.56 -2.21 24.99
CA ASP A 89 -9.36 -2.09 23.77
C ASP A 89 -9.69 -0.62 23.45
N SER A 90 -10.00 0.18 24.48
CA SER A 90 -10.27 1.62 24.31
C SER A 90 -9.03 2.42 23.86
N GLU A 91 -7.83 2.03 24.31
CA GLU A 91 -6.57 2.67 23.88
C GLU A 91 -6.23 2.30 22.44
N ALA A 92 -6.39 1.04 22.05
CA ALA A 92 -6.20 0.60 20.68
C ALA A 92 -7.20 1.29 19.73
N ASP A 93 -8.47 1.41 20.13
CA ASP A 93 -9.51 2.11 19.35
C ASP A 93 -9.17 3.59 19.16
N ARG A 94 -8.62 4.24 20.20
CA ARG A 94 -8.15 5.62 20.10
C ARG A 94 -6.97 5.75 19.13
N ASP A 95 -5.99 4.87 19.19
CA ASP A 95 -4.84 4.89 18.27
C ASP A 95 -5.28 4.65 16.82
N VAL A 96 -6.23 3.75 16.59
CA VAL A 96 -6.85 3.50 15.27
C VAL A 96 -7.51 4.78 14.78
N HIS A 97 -8.38 5.38 15.59
CA HIS A 97 -9.10 6.60 15.23
C HIS A 97 -8.16 7.76 14.90
N ASP A 98 -7.14 7.98 15.74
CA ASP A 98 -6.20 9.08 15.55
C ASP A 98 -5.38 8.92 14.25
N VAL A 99 -5.01 7.69 13.88
CA VAL A 99 -4.32 7.41 12.61
C VAL A 99 -5.26 7.60 11.42
N GLU A 100 -6.52 7.16 11.53
CA GLU A 100 -7.53 7.37 10.47
C GLU A 100 -7.78 8.85 10.19
N VAL A 101 -7.90 9.67 11.24
CA VAL A 101 -8.06 11.12 11.09
C VAL A 101 -6.86 11.74 10.35
N LEU A 102 -5.64 11.34 10.70
CA LEU A 102 -4.44 11.82 9.99
C LEU A 102 -4.41 11.39 8.52
N ILE A 103 -4.88 10.17 8.21
CA ILE A 103 -4.99 9.69 6.83
C ILE A 103 -6.06 10.45 6.04
N GLN A 104 -7.20 10.76 6.66
CA GLN A 104 -8.28 11.55 6.06
C GLN A 104 -7.85 12.99 5.79
N ASP A 105 -7.02 13.56 6.66
CA ASP A 105 -6.41 14.88 6.51
C ASP A 105 -5.26 14.93 5.48
N GLU A 106 -4.96 13.83 4.77
CA GLU A 106 -3.79 13.66 3.89
C GLU A 106 -2.43 13.90 4.60
N LYS A 107 -2.39 13.80 5.93
CA LYS A 107 -1.18 13.86 6.77
C LYS A 107 -0.55 12.47 6.88
N LEU A 108 -0.20 11.90 5.73
CA LEU A 108 0.21 10.50 5.60
C LEU A 108 1.52 10.20 6.35
N GLN A 109 2.45 11.15 6.39
CA GLN A 109 3.72 10.99 7.08
C GLN A 109 3.50 10.91 8.61
N GLU A 110 2.68 11.81 9.14
CA GLU A 110 2.32 11.86 10.56
C GLU A 110 1.54 10.60 10.96
N ALA A 111 0.62 10.14 10.11
CA ALA A 111 -0.13 8.90 10.32
C ALA A 111 0.80 7.70 10.49
N LEU A 112 1.77 7.52 9.59
CA LEU A 112 2.76 6.44 9.66
C LEU A 112 3.67 6.58 10.88
N LEU A 113 4.15 7.78 11.18
CA LEU A 113 4.98 8.01 12.37
C LEU A 113 4.22 7.68 13.66
N LYS A 114 2.94 8.08 13.76
CA LYS A 114 2.11 7.78 14.91
C LYS A 114 1.90 6.28 15.06
N TRP A 115 1.57 5.59 13.98
CA TRP A 115 1.41 4.15 13.98
C TRP A 115 2.70 3.42 14.37
N ILE A 116 3.84 3.75 13.76
CA ILE A 116 5.14 3.12 14.04
C ILE A 116 5.59 3.34 15.49
N LYS A 117 5.30 4.50 16.08
CA LYS A 117 5.68 4.81 17.47
C LYS A 117 4.65 4.34 18.50
N GLY A 118 3.45 3.96 18.06
CA GLY A 118 2.35 3.53 18.93
C GLY A 118 2.55 2.13 19.51
N GLY A 119 1.80 1.82 20.56
CA GLY A 119 1.82 0.50 21.22
C GLY A 119 0.99 -0.57 20.47
N HIS A 120 -0.01 -0.14 19.71
CA HIS A 120 -1.03 -1.01 19.09
C HIS A 120 -0.82 -1.21 17.59
N GLN A 121 0.44 -1.37 17.15
CA GLN A 121 0.80 -1.45 15.73
C GLN A 121 -0.02 -2.49 14.95
N LYS A 122 -0.26 -3.66 15.54
CA LYS A 122 -1.01 -4.75 14.89
C LYS A 122 -2.47 -4.37 14.66
N ASP A 123 -3.14 -3.85 15.68
CA ASP A 123 -4.55 -3.43 15.62
C ASP A 123 -4.75 -2.26 14.66
N VAL A 124 -3.90 -1.24 14.75
CA VAL A 124 -3.94 -0.09 13.84
C VAL A 124 -3.71 -0.51 12.39
N PHE A 125 -2.75 -1.40 12.13
CA PHE A 125 -2.55 -1.91 10.77
C PHE A 125 -3.79 -2.66 10.28
N GLN A 126 -4.32 -3.58 11.09
CA GLN A 126 -5.46 -4.40 10.70
C GLN A 126 -6.73 -3.56 10.46
N ARG A 127 -7.02 -2.59 11.32
CA ARG A 127 -8.30 -1.85 11.28
C ARG A 127 -8.25 -0.59 10.42
N SER A 128 -7.06 0.00 10.20
CA SER A 128 -6.91 1.24 9.45
C SER A 128 -6.04 1.09 8.20
N LEU A 129 -4.75 0.81 8.35
CA LEU A 129 -3.80 0.86 7.21
C LEU A 129 -4.04 -0.22 6.15
N SER A 130 -4.46 -1.43 6.56
CA SER A 130 -4.74 -2.53 5.63
C SER A 130 -5.94 -2.26 4.72
N LEU A 131 -6.77 -1.26 5.06
CA LEU A 131 -7.89 -0.80 4.23
C LEU A 131 -7.47 0.25 3.21
N GLN A 132 -6.27 0.82 3.35
CA GLN A 132 -5.74 1.84 2.44
C GLN A 132 -4.99 1.21 1.27
N SER A 133 -5.00 1.87 0.12
CA SER A 133 -4.10 1.51 -0.98
C SER A 133 -2.66 1.87 -0.61
N PRO A 134 -1.69 0.93 -0.63
CA PRO A 134 -0.29 1.22 -0.31
C PRO A 134 0.30 2.31 -1.22
N SER A 135 -0.14 2.40 -2.47
CA SER A 135 0.36 3.39 -3.43
C SER A 135 0.21 4.84 -2.95
N ARG A 136 -0.76 5.14 -2.08
CA ARG A 136 -0.92 6.47 -1.49
C ARG A 136 0.31 6.93 -0.71
N PHE A 137 1.07 5.97 -0.17
CA PHE A 137 2.20 6.22 0.72
C PHE A 137 3.55 6.15 -0.02
N GLU A 138 3.57 5.91 -1.34
CA GLU A 138 4.80 5.59 -2.06
C GLU A 138 5.81 6.75 -2.08
N HIS A 139 5.36 7.99 -1.93
CA HIS A 139 6.24 9.16 -1.96
C HIS A 139 6.84 9.53 -0.59
N LEU A 140 6.49 8.82 0.48
CA LEU A 140 7.00 9.11 1.82
C LEU A 140 8.51 8.83 1.95
N PRO A 141 9.21 9.47 2.90
CA PRO A 141 10.67 9.34 3.03
C PRO A 141 11.14 7.88 3.11
N PRO A 142 12.23 7.49 2.42
CA PRO A 142 12.71 6.10 2.40
C PRO A 142 12.94 5.51 3.80
N VAL A 143 13.48 6.30 4.73
CA VAL A 143 13.69 5.89 6.13
C VAL A 143 12.37 5.56 6.83
N LEU A 144 11.31 6.33 6.57
CA LEU A 144 9.99 6.08 7.16
C LEU A 144 9.36 4.81 6.57
N LEU A 145 9.49 4.60 5.26
CA LEU A 145 9.04 3.36 4.61
C LEU A 145 9.80 2.14 5.12
N LEU A 146 11.10 2.28 5.39
CA LEU A 146 11.90 1.20 5.97
C LEU A 146 11.44 0.86 7.40
N ALA A 147 11.17 1.89 8.22
CA ALA A 147 10.59 1.69 9.54
C ALA A 147 9.20 1.03 9.47
N ALA A 148 8.39 1.38 8.48
CA ALA A 148 7.11 0.72 8.21
C ALA A 148 7.28 -0.76 7.88
N ILE A 149 8.21 -1.11 6.98
CA ILE A 149 8.55 -2.53 6.68
C ILE A 149 8.95 -3.24 7.97
N GLY A 150 9.78 -2.61 8.81
CA GLY A 150 10.17 -3.13 10.12
C GLY A 150 8.96 -3.50 10.99
N ALA A 151 8.02 -2.55 11.14
CA ALA A 151 6.80 -2.74 11.91
C ALA A 151 5.88 -3.84 11.33
N ILE A 152 5.69 -3.88 10.00
CA ILE A 152 4.86 -4.92 9.34
C ILE A 152 5.49 -6.30 9.51
N SER A 153 6.82 -6.38 9.41
CA SER A 153 7.56 -7.63 9.34
C SER A 153 7.68 -8.34 10.69
N LYS A 154 7.56 -7.60 11.80
CA LYS A 154 7.65 -8.14 13.16
C LYS A 154 6.67 -9.29 13.38
N ASP A 155 5.42 -9.10 12.97
CA ASP A 155 4.32 -10.08 13.09
C ASP A 155 3.95 -10.73 11.75
N LEU A 156 4.91 -10.79 10.82
CA LEU A 156 4.71 -11.41 9.52
C LEU A 156 4.65 -12.94 9.66
N ASP A 157 3.48 -13.50 9.33
CA ASP A 157 3.19 -14.92 9.35
C ASP A 157 2.05 -15.24 8.38
N ILE A 158 1.79 -16.52 8.15
CA ILE A 158 0.69 -17.00 7.30
C ILE A 158 -0.65 -16.73 7.99
N ASN A 159 -1.37 -15.71 7.51
CA ASN A 159 -2.69 -15.31 8.00
C ASN A 159 -3.49 -14.61 6.88
N ASN A 160 -4.74 -14.24 7.20
CA ASN A 160 -5.66 -13.56 6.29
C ASN A 160 -5.19 -12.17 5.82
N LEU A 161 -4.28 -11.52 6.54
CA LEU A 161 -3.71 -10.21 6.18
C LEU A 161 -2.39 -10.34 5.41
N LEU A 162 -1.88 -11.55 5.17
CA LEU A 162 -0.56 -11.74 4.58
C LEU A 162 -0.45 -11.04 3.22
N LYS A 163 -1.46 -11.19 2.35
CA LYS A 163 -1.47 -10.52 1.04
C LYS A 163 -1.33 -9.00 1.17
N GLN A 164 -2.11 -8.38 2.07
CA GLN A 164 -2.03 -6.94 2.34
C GLN A 164 -0.67 -6.52 2.89
N ARG A 165 -0.08 -7.32 3.79
CA ARG A 165 1.28 -7.07 4.28
C ARG A 165 2.30 -7.12 3.15
N ILE A 166 2.20 -8.10 2.25
CA ILE A 166 3.06 -8.21 1.07
C ILE A 166 2.86 -7.01 0.12
N ASP A 167 1.62 -6.56 -0.09
CA ASP A 167 1.33 -5.37 -0.91
C ASP A 167 2.02 -4.11 -0.35
N TRP A 168 1.92 -3.89 0.96
CA TRP A 168 2.59 -2.79 1.66
C TRP A 168 4.11 -2.88 1.59
N ILE A 169 4.65 -4.08 1.85
CA ILE A 169 6.10 -4.34 1.81
C ILE A 169 6.64 -4.11 0.39
N GLU A 170 5.98 -4.66 -0.63
CA GLU A 170 6.41 -4.51 -2.03
C GLU A 170 6.43 -3.03 -2.44
N MET A 171 5.37 -2.29 -2.11
CA MET A 171 5.30 -0.84 -2.37
C MET A 171 6.48 -0.11 -1.72
N ALA A 172 6.73 -0.39 -0.44
CA ALA A 172 7.79 0.28 0.31
C ALA A 172 9.17 -0.06 -0.26
N VAL A 173 9.47 -1.35 -0.51
CA VAL A 173 10.75 -1.80 -1.09
C VAL A 173 10.97 -1.21 -2.47
N ARG A 174 9.96 -1.26 -3.36
CA ARG A 174 10.05 -0.66 -4.70
C ARG A 174 10.33 0.84 -4.64
N SER A 175 9.69 1.53 -3.71
CA SER A 175 9.86 2.97 -3.56
C SER A 175 11.22 3.34 -2.97
N ILE A 176 11.71 2.55 -2.01
CA ILE A 176 13.06 2.71 -1.46
C ILE A 176 14.11 2.43 -2.53
N ASP A 177 14.00 1.31 -3.26
CA ASP A 177 14.96 0.88 -4.28
C ASP A 177 15.11 1.94 -5.39
N ARG A 178 13.99 2.48 -5.87
CA ARG A 178 13.98 3.56 -6.88
C ARG A 178 14.78 4.80 -6.42
N ARG A 179 14.68 5.14 -5.13
CA ARG A 179 15.32 6.32 -4.53
C ARG A 179 16.68 6.02 -3.92
N ALA A 180 17.06 4.75 -3.78
CA ALA A 180 18.34 4.38 -3.21
C ALA A 180 19.51 4.80 -4.10
N ALA A 181 19.30 4.87 -5.42
CA ALA A 181 20.24 5.44 -6.36
C ALA A 181 20.39 6.98 -6.23
N GLU A 182 19.45 7.65 -5.58
CA GLU A 182 19.42 9.09 -5.36
C GLU A 182 20.16 9.42 -4.04
N ARG A 183 20.65 10.66 -3.88
CA ARG A 183 21.59 11.05 -2.80
C ARG A 183 21.02 10.91 -1.38
N ASP A 184 19.76 10.50 -1.24
CA ASP A 184 19.01 10.39 0.02
C ASP A 184 19.79 9.68 1.12
N TRP A 185 20.53 8.61 0.82
CA TRP A 185 21.26 7.86 1.86
C TRP A 185 22.57 8.49 2.31
N ARG A 186 23.24 9.28 1.45
CA ARG A 186 24.52 9.94 1.80
C ARG A 186 24.31 11.13 2.72
N GLU A 187 23.15 11.77 2.63
CA GLU A 187 22.78 12.88 3.52
C GLU A 187 22.36 12.38 4.92
N LEU A 188 22.04 11.10 5.04
CA LEU A 188 21.74 10.47 6.32
C LEU A 188 23.04 10.13 7.05
N GLY A 189 23.09 10.41 8.36
CA GLY A 189 24.25 10.09 9.20
C GLY A 189 24.59 8.59 9.19
N ARG A 190 25.86 8.25 9.42
CA ARG A 190 26.37 6.86 9.35
C ARG A 190 25.59 5.88 10.22
N GLU A 191 25.14 6.33 11.38
CA GLU A 191 24.35 5.54 12.33
C GLU A 191 22.99 5.15 11.76
N VAL A 192 22.34 6.06 11.03
CA VAL A 192 21.06 5.81 10.36
C VAL A 192 21.26 4.83 9.20
N VAL A 193 22.32 5.00 8.41
CA VAL A 193 22.65 4.08 7.31
C VAL A 193 22.94 2.68 7.83
N LYS A 194 23.70 2.56 8.93
CA LYS A 194 23.97 1.29 9.60
C LYS A 194 22.69 0.64 10.13
N GLN A 195 21.84 1.40 10.81
CA GLN A 195 20.55 0.89 11.30
C GLN A 195 19.65 0.43 10.14
N ALA A 196 19.65 1.16 9.02
CA ALA A 196 18.92 0.78 7.82
C ALA A 196 19.43 -0.55 7.27
N TYR A 197 20.75 -0.71 7.18
CA TYR A 197 21.41 -1.97 6.77
C TYR A 197 20.98 -3.14 7.66
N ASP A 198 21.11 -3.00 8.98
CA ASP A 198 20.75 -4.03 9.95
C ASP A 198 19.26 -4.42 9.85
N THR A 199 18.39 -3.42 9.67
CA THR A 199 16.94 -3.61 9.50
C THR A 199 16.63 -4.41 8.25
N ILE A 200 17.29 -4.12 7.12
CA ILE A 200 17.07 -4.83 5.85
C ILE A 200 17.62 -6.27 5.94
N CYS A 201 18.79 -6.49 6.56
CA CYS A 201 19.32 -7.84 6.77
C CYS A 201 18.37 -8.71 7.61
N TRP A 202 17.87 -8.17 8.72
CA TRP A 202 16.88 -8.86 9.55
C TRP A 202 15.59 -9.16 8.75
N PHE A 203 15.12 -8.18 7.98
CA PHE A 203 13.92 -8.31 7.16
C PHE A 203 14.06 -9.41 6.09
N ILE A 204 15.19 -9.48 5.38
CA ILE A 204 15.48 -10.55 4.41
C ILE A 204 15.43 -11.92 5.10
N GLY A 205 16.05 -12.07 6.27
CA GLY A 205 15.99 -13.31 7.04
C GLY A 205 14.55 -13.71 7.41
N LYS A 206 13.72 -12.73 7.77
CA LYS A 206 12.30 -12.94 8.07
C LYS A 206 11.51 -13.39 6.83
N LEU A 207 11.75 -12.80 5.66
CA LEU A 207 11.13 -13.22 4.40
C LEU A 207 11.53 -14.64 3.98
N ASN A 208 12.81 -14.99 4.11
CA ASN A 208 13.29 -16.34 3.81
C ASN A 208 12.59 -17.38 4.71
N THR A 209 12.49 -17.10 6.01
CA THR A 209 11.75 -17.95 6.95
C THR A 209 10.28 -18.09 6.56
N LEU A 210 9.63 -17.01 6.11
CA LEU A 210 8.26 -17.06 5.63
C LEU A 210 8.12 -17.93 4.36
N MET A 211 9.04 -17.78 3.40
CA MET A 211 9.04 -18.56 2.16
C MET A 211 9.29 -20.06 2.37
N GLU A 212 10.01 -20.45 3.42
CA GLU A 212 10.17 -21.86 3.80
C GLU A 212 8.86 -22.46 4.31
N LYS A 213 8.00 -21.67 4.98
CA LYS A 213 6.66 -22.10 5.42
C LYS A 213 5.65 -22.17 4.28
N TYR A 214 5.90 -21.48 3.18
CA TYR A 214 5.09 -21.56 1.97
C TYR A 214 5.32 -22.93 1.31
N GLU A 215 4.49 -23.91 1.66
CA GLU A 215 4.29 -25.08 0.80
C GLU A 215 3.88 -24.60 -0.61
N THR A 216 4.12 -25.45 -1.62
CA THR A 216 3.93 -25.20 -3.06
C THR A 216 2.58 -24.58 -3.47
N SER A 217 1.62 -24.51 -2.53
CA SER A 217 0.26 -23.98 -2.61
C SER A 217 0.11 -22.50 -3.02
N TYR A 218 1.17 -21.67 -3.00
CA TYR A 218 1.06 -20.23 -3.35
C TYR A 218 2.25 -19.72 -4.19
N PRO A 219 2.33 -20.11 -5.46
CA PRO A 219 3.48 -19.79 -6.33
C PRO A 219 3.60 -18.30 -6.67
N LEU A 220 2.49 -17.55 -6.67
CA LEU A 220 2.49 -16.12 -7.02
C LEU A 220 3.09 -15.28 -5.89
N GLU A 221 2.63 -15.50 -4.67
CA GLU A 221 3.12 -14.83 -3.47
C GLU A 221 4.60 -15.15 -3.25
N ARG A 222 5.00 -16.40 -3.50
CA ARG A 222 6.41 -16.81 -3.45
C ARG A 222 7.28 -15.99 -4.41
N ARG A 223 6.92 -15.93 -5.70
CA ARG A 223 7.68 -15.14 -6.69
C ARG A 223 7.79 -13.67 -6.29
N ARG A 224 6.73 -13.13 -5.71
CA ARG A 224 6.72 -11.74 -5.22
C ARG A 224 7.66 -11.55 -4.05
N LEU A 225 7.69 -12.48 -3.09
CA LEU A 225 8.65 -12.47 -1.98
C LEU A 225 10.10 -12.59 -2.48
N GLU A 226 10.36 -13.46 -3.46
CA GLU A 226 11.68 -13.57 -4.10
C GLU A 226 12.10 -12.25 -4.76
N TRP A 227 11.20 -11.56 -5.45
CA TRP A 227 11.47 -10.22 -6.00
C TRP A 227 11.78 -9.20 -4.90
N ILE A 228 10.98 -9.19 -3.81
CA ILE A 228 11.19 -8.30 -2.66
C ILE A 228 12.57 -8.55 -2.03
N VAL A 229 12.98 -9.81 -1.87
CA VAL A 229 14.31 -10.17 -1.35
C VAL A 229 15.40 -9.63 -2.28
N GLY A 230 15.33 -9.89 -3.58
CA GLY A 230 16.33 -9.41 -4.54
C GLY A 230 16.45 -7.87 -4.59
N SER A 231 15.32 -7.15 -4.55
CA SER A 231 15.35 -5.68 -4.45
C SER A 231 15.92 -5.20 -3.10
N SER A 232 15.65 -5.92 -2.01
CA SER A 232 16.22 -5.58 -0.70
C SER A 232 17.74 -5.79 -0.67
N GLU A 233 18.25 -6.83 -1.31
CA GLU A 233 19.70 -7.06 -1.49
C GLU A 233 20.34 -5.93 -2.32
N HIS A 234 19.66 -5.45 -3.37
CA HIS A 234 20.14 -4.31 -4.16
C HIS A 234 20.20 -3.01 -3.33
N ILE A 235 19.21 -2.78 -2.46
CA ILE A 235 19.25 -1.65 -1.50
C ILE A 235 20.46 -1.79 -0.57
N LEU A 236 20.73 -2.98 -0.02
CA LEU A 236 21.91 -3.23 0.83
C LEU A 236 23.23 -2.89 0.13
N GLN A 237 23.40 -3.30 -1.14
CA GLN A 237 24.58 -2.97 -1.93
C GLN A 237 24.75 -1.45 -2.09
N THR A 238 23.64 -0.72 -2.18
CA THR A 238 23.66 0.74 -2.31
C THR A 238 23.99 1.44 -0.99
N LEU A 239 23.50 0.90 0.13
CA LEU A 239 23.85 1.38 1.48
C LEU A 239 25.33 1.14 1.80
N ASP A 240 25.87 -0.02 1.45
CA ASP A 240 27.29 -0.36 1.67
C ASP A 240 28.25 0.63 0.95
N ARG A 241 27.93 0.95 -0.31
CA ARG A 241 28.64 1.99 -1.08
C ARG A 241 28.51 3.40 -0.51
N SER A 242 27.53 3.64 0.35
CA SER A 242 27.33 4.93 1.02
C SER A 242 28.11 5.04 2.33
N GLN A 243 28.59 3.92 2.88
CA GLN A 243 29.44 3.87 4.08
C GLN A 243 30.94 3.96 3.77
N SER A 244 31.34 3.69 2.53
CA SER A 244 32.71 3.82 2.00
C SER A 244 33.04 5.26 1.62
#